data_AF-A0A957XKX3-F1
#
_entry.id   AF-A0A957XKX3-F1
#
_cell.length_a   1.000
_cell.length_b   1.000
_cell.length_c   1.000
_cell.angle_alpha   90.00
_cell.angle_beta   90.00
_cell.angle_gamma   90.00
#
_symmetry.space_group_name_H-M   'P 1'
#
loop_
_entity.id
_entity.type
_entity.pdbx_description
1 polymer ?
#
loop_
_entity_poly.entity_id
_entity_poly.type
_entity_poly.pdbx_seq_one_letter_code
_entity_poly.pdbx_strand_id
1 'polypeptide(L)'
;MRVLNLSKRFGRLSVLEGVSFEVCPGEVVGLAGRSGAGKSVLAMLLAGLHTPNEGDVYLEGKRLHWPFQARRFGIEVIHQEPVLAENLDIITNIFLGQERGWPKLSQLLKIPSQSRMDVEAERILHELGLYFPSLHEKVSNLSAEQRQLVAIAQAMTNPAKLVFVDEPTVLLSYAYQQRLLSLIQRWQREGVSVVFSSKNLEHLFAVTDRIITLRNGQTVADHRTDETSREAIVAELVGVAGPHQITPAIWALDNYYQARQQAESLRSQQAMLERSLVERDTLNQQLVDRLAEQVEALDQANLALQAAQRRLLTEREQERKHLARELHDQVIQDLLSVNYQLEEIESSDNESPELVNELEDVRTSIRQMVDDLRRICGNLRPPTIDSLGLGAALQSYTQDWSERHNIAVSLELDTKLGRLPEAIELSIFRIVQEGLSNIRKHARASAIEIRLKHTSPRTLLISVADNGKGLKDSFDLSELAAQEHYGLLGISERVALLGGRLRLQNQPGGGLLLQVEIPHPRVGVAVDGIGI
;
A
#
# COMPACT_ATOMS: atom_id res chain seq x y z
N MET A 1 35.79 -33.69 -9.87
CA MET A 1 35.09 -34.09 -11.12
C MET A 1 36.10 -34.07 -12.26
N ARG A 2 35.99 -34.96 -13.26
CA ARG A 2 36.87 -34.97 -14.44
C ARG A 2 36.04 -35.11 -15.71
N VAL A 3 36.24 -34.19 -16.64
CA VAL A 3 35.57 -34.11 -17.95
C VAL A 3 36.59 -34.42 -19.03
N LEU A 4 36.29 -35.37 -19.91
CA LEU A 4 37.21 -35.84 -20.95
C LEU A 4 36.57 -35.77 -22.32
N ASN A 5 37.20 -35.03 -23.23
CA ASN A 5 36.86 -34.92 -24.65
C ASN A 5 35.36 -34.69 -24.92
N LEU A 6 34.71 -33.87 -24.08
CA LEU A 6 33.27 -33.67 -24.13
C LEU A 6 32.89 -32.83 -25.35
N SER A 7 32.10 -33.43 -26.24
CA SER A 7 31.63 -32.79 -27.47
C SER A 7 30.10 -32.75 -27.54
N LYS A 8 29.54 -31.65 -28.05
CA LYS A 8 28.10 -31.49 -28.23
C LYS A 8 27.78 -30.72 -29.50
N ARG A 9 26.89 -31.30 -30.30
CA ARG A 9 26.38 -30.75 -31.56
C ARG A 9 24.85 -30.69 -31.52
N PHE A 10 24.30 -29.63 -32.11
CA PHE A 10 22.87 -29.46 -32.35
C PHE A 10 22.64 -29.35 -33.86
N GLY A 11 22.21 -30.46 -34.48
CA GLY A 11 22.17 -30.57 -35.93
C GLY A 11 23.56 -30.43 -36.55
N ARG A 12 23.75 -29.43 -37.41
CA ARG A 12 25.04 -29.12 -38.05
C ARG A 12 25.94 -28.20 -37.20
N LEU A 13 25.40 -27.58 -36.16
CA LEU A 13 26.14 -26.63 -35.32
C LEU A 13 26.91 -27.38 -34.23
N SER A 14 28.24 -27.32 -34.30
CA SER A 14 29.13 -27.77 -33.23
C SER A 14 29.21 -26.69 -32.16
N VAL A 15 28.88 -27.01 -30.91
CA VAL A 15 28.91 -26.03 -29.80
C VAL A 15 30.05 -26.33 -28.82
N LEU A 16 30.33 -27.60 -28.56
CA LEU A 16 31.50 -28.04 -27.79
C LEU A 16 32.24 -29.10 -28.58
N GLU A 17 33.57 -29.00 -28.58
CA GLU A 17 34.48 -29.87 -29.32
C GLU A 17 35.64 -30.29 -28.41
N GLY A 18 35.60 -31.52 -27.92
CA GLY A 18 36.72 -32.11 -27.19
C GLY A 18 37.08 -31.43 -25.86
N VAL A 19 36.12 -30.79 -25.20
CA VAL A 19 36.38 -30.06 -23.94
C VAL A 19 36.83 -31.02 -22.86
N SER A 20 38.00 -30.76 -22.30
CA SER A 20 38.60 -31.54 -21.22
C SER A 20 39.06 -30.62 -20.10
N PHE A 21 38.71 -30.98 -18.87
CA PHE A 21 39.19 -30.33 -17.66
C PHE A 21 38.87 -31.16 -16.43
N GLU A 22 39.46 -30.80 -15.30
CA GLU A 22 39.18 -31.40 -14.01
C GLU A 22 38.90 -30.34 -12.96
N VAL A 23 38.24 -30.75 -11.89
CA VAL A 23 37.92 -29.92 -10.73
C VAL A 23 38.23 -30.74 -9.50
N CYS A 24 39.21 -30.30 -8.71
CA CYS A 24 39.60 -30.94 -7.46
C CYS A 24 38.59 -30.66 -6.35
N PRO A 25 38.50 -31.53 -5.32
CA PRO A 25 37.67 -31.26 -4.15
C PRO A 25 38.04 -29.93 -3.49
N GLY A 26 37.05 -29.06 -3.28
CA GLY A 26 37.24 -27.74 -2.66
C GLY A 26 37.91 -26.70 -3.56
N GLU A 27 38.10 -26.98 -4.84
CA GLU A 27 38.67 -26.03 -5.81
C GLU A 27 37.57 -25.17 -6.45
N VAL A 28 37.87 -23.89 -6.69
CA VAL A 28 37.03 -22.98 -7.48
C VAL A 28 37.65 -22.77 -8.86
N VAL A 29 37.00 -23.29 -9.89
CA VAL A 29 37.44 -23.17 -11.28
C VAL A 29 36.57 -22.16 -12.03
N GLY A 30 37.20 -21.10 -12.54
CA GLY A 30 36.58 -20.11 -13.40
C GLY A 30 36.47 -20.57 -14.85
N LEU A 31 35.35 -20.29 -15.50
CA LEU A 31 35.18 -20.46 -16.94
C LEU A 31 35.11 -19.10 -17.62
N ALA A 32 36.21 -18.72 -18.27
CA ALA A 32 36.27 -17.52 -19.11
C ALA A 32 35.87 -17.88 -20.55
N GLY A 33 35.05 -17.06 -21.19
CA GLY A 33 34.63 -17.32 -22.58
C GLY A 33 33.75 -16.20 -23.12
N ARG A 34 33.86 -15.90 -24.43
CA ARG A 34 32.94 -14.97 -25.09
C ARG A 34 31.49 -15.52 -25.08
N SER A 35 30.53 -14.65 -25.40
CA SER A 35 29.16 -15.11 -25.69
C SER A 35 29.20 -16.13 -26.83
N GLY A 36 28.52 -17.27 -26.66
CA GLY A 36 28.55 -18.37 -27.64
C GLY A 36 29.74 -19.34 -27.52
N ALA A 37 30.64 -19.18 -26.55
CA ALA A 37 31.77 -20.10 -26.36
C ALA A 37 31.38 -21.52 -25.85
N GLY A 38 30.11 -21.75 -25.52
CA GLY A 38 29.60 -23.06 -25.10
C GLY A 38 29.44 -23.26 -23.58
N LYS A 39 29.70 -22.23 -22.75
CA LYS A 39 29.64 -22.31 -21.27
C LYS A 39 28.30 -22.83 -20.73
N SER A 40 27.18 -22.26 -21.18
CA SER A 40 25.84 -22.71 -20.75
C SER A 40 25.49 -24.12 -21.26
N VAL A 41 25.98 -24.52 -22.44
CA VAL A 41 25.81 -25.89 -22.92
C VAL A 41 26.60 -26.87 -22.06
N LEU A 42 27.82 -26.51 -21.66
CA LEU A 42 28.60 -27.29 -20.71
C LEU A 42 27.85 -27.43 -19.37
N ALA A 43 27.26 -26.35 -18.85
CA ALA A 43 26.42 -26.38 -17.66
C ALA A 43 25.26 -27.38 -17.80
N MET A 44 24.55 -27.36 -18.93
CA MET A 44 23.42 -28.29 -19.19
C MET A 44 23.86 -29.75 -19.30
N LEU A 45 25.05 -30.03 -19.87
CA LEU A 45 25.60 -31.38 -19.94
C LEU A 45 25.96 -31.91 -18.55
N LEU A 46 26.58 -31.07 -17.71
CA LEU A 46 26.95 -31.41 -16.34
C LEU A 46 25.75 -31.50 -15.40
N ALA A 47 24.66 -30.79 -15.70
CA ALA A 47 23.36 -30.95 -15.07
C ALA A 47 22.67 -32.29 -15.43
N GLY A 48 23.18 -33.01 -16.44
CA GLY A 48 22.60 -34.25 -16.94
C GLY A 48 21.36 -34.05 -17.83
N LEU A 49 21.03 -32.81 -18.21
CA LEU A 49 19.86 -32.44 -19.03
C LEU A 49 20.04 -32.81 -20.50
N HIS A 50 21.28 -32.85 -20.98
CA HIS A 50 21.62 -33.22 -22.34
C HIS A 50 22.69 -34.31 -22.37
N THR A 51 22.55 -35.25 -23.29
CA THR A 51 23.57 -36.29 -23.57
C THR A 51 24.65 -35.71 -24.49
N PRO A 52 25.95 -35.86 -24.17
CA PRO A 52 27.02 -35.48 -25.08
C PRO A 52 27.03 -36.39 -26.32
N ASN A 53 27.61 -35.91 -27.42
CA ASN A 53 27.85 -36.74 -28.60
C ASN A 53 29.06 -37.64 -28.42
N GLU A 54 30.10 -37.12 -27.76
CA GLU A 54 31.36 -37.80 -27.47
C GLU A 54 31.89 -37.33 -26.11
N GLY A 55 32.80 -38.12 -25.54
CA GLY A 55 33.44 -37.81 -24.28
C GLY A 55 32.70 -38.34 -23.05
N ASP A 56 33.34 -38.17 -21.91
CA ASP A 56 32.96 -38.79 -20.64
C ASP A 56 33.14 -37.86 -19.45
N VAL A 57 32.23 -37.99 -18.48
CA VAL A 57 32.31 -37.26 -17.21
C VAL A 57 32.42 -38.27 -16.07
N TYR A 58 33.39 -38.04 -15.19
CA TYR A 58 33.65 -38.84 -14.01
C TYR A 58 33.48 -38.00 -12.75
N LEU A 59 32.76 -38.55 -11.78
CA LEU A 59 32.66 -37.99 -10.43
C LEU A 59 33.15 -39.02 -9.42
N GLU A 60 34.11 -38.64 -8.58
CA GLU A 60 34.74 -39.55 -7.59
C GLU A 60 35.21 -40.89 -8.21
N GLY A 61 35.79 -40.81 -9.41
CA GLY A 61 36.28 -41.97 -10.17
C GLY A 61 35.20 -42.80 -10.88
N LYS A 62 33.91 -42.50 -10.69
CA LYS A 62 32.79 -43.20 -11.33
C LYS A 62 32.32 -42.46 -12.57
N ARG A 63 32.20 -43.17 -13.69
CA ARG A 63 31.63 -42.63 -14.94
C ARG A 63 30.14 -42.34 -14.75
N LEU A 64 29.73 -41.12 -15.08
CA LEU A 64 28.32 -40.74 -15.14
C LEU A 64 27.71 -41.23 -16.46
N HIS A 65 26.53 -41.85 -16.38
CA HIS A 65 25.81 -42.35 -17.56
C HIS A 65 24.58 -41.48 -17.80
N TRP A 66 24.40 -40.99 -19.03
CA TRP A 66 23.31 -40.10 -19.39
C TRP A 66 22.02 -40.85 -19.78
N PRO A 67 20.84 -40.23 -19.57
CA PRO A 67 20.64 -39.04 -18.75
C PRO A 67 20.81 -39.36 -17.25
N PHE A 68 21.31 -38.41 -16.46
CA PHE A 68 21.41 -38.55 -15.01
C PHE A 68 20.80 -37.35 -14.30
N GLN A 69 20.45 -37.53 -13.03
CA GLN A 69 20.00 -36.45 -12.17
C GLN A 69 21.19 -35.93 -11.38
N ALA A 70 21.75 -34.78 -11.79
CA ALA A 70 22.92 -34.15 -11.17
C ALA A 70 22.82 -34.07 -9.64
N ARG A 71 21.65 -33.66 -9.12
CA ARG A 71 21.39 -33.55 -7.67
C ARG A 71 21.61 -34.85 -6.90
N ARG A 72 21.32 -36.03 -7.48
CA ARG A 72 21.56 -37.34 -6.81
C ARG A 72 23.04 -37.63 -6.59
N PHE A 73 23.90 -36.99 -7.38
CA PHE A 73 25.35 -37.09 -7.27
C PHE A 73 25.95 -35.92 -6.47
N GLY A 74 25.12 -35.05 -5.89
CA GLY A 74 25.56 -33.86 -5.16
C GLY A 74 26.07 -32.75 -6.08
N ILE A 75 25.60 -32.71 -7.34
CA ILE A 75 25.89 -31.62 -8.27
C ILE A 75 24.67 -30.69 -8.31
N GLU A 76 24.85 -29.44 -7.90
CA GLU A 76 23.85 -28.37 -8.05
C GLU A 76 24.26 -27.41 -9.16
N VAL A 77 23.27 -26.87 -9.88
CA VAL A 77 23.50 -25.96 -11.00
C VAL A 77 22.63 -24.73 -10.86
N ILE A 78 23.25 -23.55 -10.85
CA ILE A 78 22.61 -22.25 -10.88
C ILE A 78 22.72 -21.73 -12.30
N HIS A 79 21.58 -21.60 -12.99
CA HIS A 79 21.52 -21.16 -14.38
C HIS A 79 21.52 -19.63 -14.52
N GLN A 80 21.92 -19.14 -15.70
CA GLN A 80 21.89 -17.72 -16.04
C GLN A 80 20.46 -17.16 -15.96
N GLU A 81 19.48 -17.93 -16.44
CA GLU A 81 18.06 -17.63 -16.32
C GLU A 81 17.43 -18.61 -15.33
N PRO A 82 16.86 -18.13 -14.21
CA PRO A 82 16.36 -19.00 -13.16
C PRO A 82 15.05 -19.66 -13.60
N VAL A 83 15.07 -20.99 -13.72
CA VAL A 83 13.88 -21.79 -14.03
C VAL A 83 13.14 -22.07 -12.73
N LEU A 84 12.19 -21.21 -12.40
CA LEU A 84 11.33 -21.32 -11.22
C LEU A 84 9.89 -21.61 -11.62
N ALA A 85 9.16 -22.33 -10.75
CA ALA A 85 7.74 -22.58 -10.93
C ALA A 85 6.93 -21.32 -10.58
N GLU A 86 6.47 -20.61 -11.62
CA GLU A 86 5.89 -19.26 -11.50
C GLU A 86 4.65 -19.18 -10.59
N ASN A 87 3.85 -20.25 -10.58
CA ASN A 87 2.61 -20.32 -9.82
C ASN A 87 2.79 -20.76 -8.36
N LEU A 88 4.01 -21.18 -7.98
CA LEU A 88 4.32 -21.62 -6.63
C LEU A 88 4.97 -20.50 -5.82
N ASP A 89 4.87 -20.61 -4.50
CA ASP A 89 5.47 -19.64 -3.60
C ASP A 89 6.99 -19.78 -3.51
N ILE A 90 7.64 -18.82 -2.84
CA ILE A 90 9.10 -18.77 -2.67
C ILE A 90 9.60 -20.04 -1.98
N ILE A 91 8.98 -20.44 -0.87
CA ILE A 91 9.41 -21.60 -0.07
C ILE A 91 9.32 -22.88 -0.88
N THR A 92 8.19 -23.09 -1.56
CA THR A 92 7.97 -24.27 -2.39
C THR A 92 8.98 -24.33 -3.52
N ASN A 93 9.35 -23.19 -4.12
CA ASN A 93 10.40 -23.15 -5.13
C ASN A 93 11.79 -23.49 -4.56
N ILE A 94 12.15 -22.93 -3.39
CA ILE A 94 13.41 -23.21 -2.71
C ILE A 94 13.57 -24.72 -2.45
N PHE A 95 12.51 -25.40 -1.98
CA PHE A 95 12.54 -26.82 -1.66
C PHE A 95 12.04 -27.75 -2.77
N LEU A 96 11.79 -27.25 -3.98
CA LEU A 96 11.15 -28.04 -5.04
C LEU A 96 11.99 -29.28 -5.39
N GLY A 97 11.41 -30.47 -5.19
CA GLY A 97 12.08 -31.76 -5.37
C GLY A 97 13.01 -32.18 -4.22
N GLN A 98 13.00 -31.44 -3.11
CA GLN A 98 13.79 -31.66 -1.89
C GLN A 98 12.96 -31.30 -0.64
N GLU A 99 11.67 -31.62 -0.66
CA GLU A 99 10.73 -31.24 0.40
C GLU A 99 11.10 -31.91 1.73
N ARG A 100 11.13 -31.13 2.82
CA ARG A 100 11.57 -31.60 4.14
C ARG A 100 10.42 -32.21 4.95
N GLY A 101 10.78 -33.15 5.84
CA GLY A 101 9.90 -33.61 6.92
C GLY A 101 8.92 -34.72 6.57
N TRP A 102 9.42 -35.84 6.07
CA TRP A 102 8.62 -37.04 5.84
C TRP A 102 8.25 -37.68 7.19
N PRO A 103 6.96 -37.88 7.53
CA PRO A 103 6.59 -38.55 8.76
C PRO A 103 7.07 -40.01 8.74
N LYS A 104 7.83 -40.42 9.78
CA LYS A 104 8.32 -41.79 9.95
C LYS A 104 7.20 -42.83 10.13
N LEU A 105 5.97 -42.41 10.45
CA LEU A 105 4.86 -43.30 10.79
C LEU A 105 3.94 -43.69 9.62
N SER A 106 4.05 -43.04 8.46
CA SER A 106 3.16 -43.28 7.33
C SER A 106 3.90 -43.31 6.01
N GLN A 107 4.49 -44.46 5.65
CA GLN A 107 4.96 -44.72 4.27
C GLN A 107 3.83 -44.57 3.21
N LEU A 108 2.56 -44.49 3.65
CA LEU A 108 1.38 -44.32 2.80
C LEU A 108 1.05 -42.86 2.42
N LEU A 109 1.47 -41.86 3.20
CA LEU A 109 1.15 -40.44 2.92
C LEU A 109 2.43 -39.58 3.04
N LYS A 110 2.98 -39.19 1.89
CA LYS A 110 4.15 -38.31 1.78
C LYS A 110 3.71 -36.84 1.86
N ILE A 111 3.50 -36.34 3.08
CA ILE A 111 3.15 -34.92 3.31
C ILE A 111 4.40 -34.16 3.78
N PRO A 112 4.83 -33.10 3.05
CA PRO A 112 5.92 -32.21 3.49
C PRO A 112 5.60 -31.51 4.81
N SER A 113 6.62 -31.27 5.64
CA SER A 113 6.51 -30.45 6.84
C SER A 113 6.75 -28.98 6.49
N GLN A 114 5.66 -28.24 6.29
CA GLN A 114 5.71 -26.81 5.94
C GLN A 114 6.54 -26.01 6.95
N SER A 115 6.27 -26.17 8.26
CA SER A 115 6.97 -25.40 9.31
C SER A 115 8.49 -25.59 9.31
N ARG A 116 9.00 -26.77 8.91
CA ARG A 116 10.45 -27.00 8.80
C ARG A 116 11.04 -26.34 7.56
N MET A 117 10.28 -26.29 6.47
CA MET A 117 10.68 -25.61 5.25
C MET A 117 10.68 -24.10 5.49
N ASP A 118 9.68 -23.56 6.20
CA ASP A 118 9.59 -22.12 6.50
C ASP A 118 10.82 -21.64 7.29
N VAL A 119 11.15 -22.32 8.41
CA VAL A 119 12.30 -21.97 9.25
C VAL A 119 13.62 -22.04 8.49
N GLU A 120 13.79 -23.07 7.64
CA GLU A 120 15.02 -23.20 6.85
C GLU A 120 15.08 -22.18 5.71
N ALA A 121 13.98 -21.93 5.00
CA ALA A 121 13.92 -20.90 3.96
C ALA A 121 14.30 -19.55 4.54
N GLU A 122 13.73 -19.18 5.68
CA GLU A 122 14.07 -17.93 6.36
C GLU A 122 15.55 -17.86 6.71
N ARG A 123 16.13 -18.95 7.24
CA ARG A 123 17.58 -19.04 7.52
C ARG A 123 18.44 -18.82 6.27
N ILE A 124 18.15 -19.52 5.17
CA ILE A 124 18.90 -19.44 3.91
C ILE A 124 18.77 -18.04 3.30
N LEU A 125 17.55 -17.50 3.27
CA LEU A 125 17.28 -16.17 2.71
C LEU A 125 17.95 -15.08 3.53
N HIS A 126 17.93 -15.18 4.86
CA HIS A 126 18.63 -14.26 5.75
C HIS A 126 20.16 -14.33 5.54
N GLU A 127 20.72 -15.51 5.28
CA GLU A 127 22.14 -15.68 4.94
C GLU A 127 22.54 -15.00 3.62
N LEU A 128 21.60 -14.93 2.67
CA LEU A 128 21.72 -14.13 1.44
C LEU A 128 21.38 -12.64 1.66
N GLY A 129 20.91 -12.28 2.86
CA GLY A 129 20.40 -10.97 3.26
C GLY A 129 19.20 -10.52 2.40
N LEU A 130 18.29 -11.47 2.14
CA LEU A 130 16.99 -11.25 1.53
C LEU A 130 15.91 -11.18 2.60
N TYR A 131 15.02 -10.19 2.45
CA TYR A 131 13.84 -10.01 3.27
C TYR A 131 12.64 -9.85 2.35
N PHE A 132 11.65 -10.73 2.51
CA PHE A 132 10.37 -10.64 1.80
C PHE A 132 9.26 -10.31 2.80
N PRO A 133 8.27 -9.49 2.43
CA PRO A 133 7.09 -9.24 3.27
C PRO A 133 6.32 -10.53 3.58
N SER A 134 6.29 -11.47 2.63
CA SER A 134 5.73 -12.79 2.80
C SER A 134 6.51 -13.81 1.99
N LEU A 135 6.91 -14.92 2.64
CA LEU A 135 7.56 -16.05 1.98
C LEU A 135 6.57 -16.94 1.20
N HIS A 136 5.27 -16.73 1.39
CA HIS A 136 4.20 -17.41 0.65
C HIS A 136 3.72 -16.66 -0.60
N GLU A 137 4.43 -15.59 -0.98
CA GLU A 137 4.17 -14.89 -2.23
C GLU A 137 4.60 -15.72 -3.45
N LYS A 138 3.85 -15.61 -4.55
CA LYS A 138 4.17 -16.28 -5.81
C LYS A 138 5.45 -15.74 -6.42
N VAL A 139 6.27 -16.63 -6.95
CA VAL A 139 7.52 -16.26 -7.63
C VAL A 139 7.28 -15.38 -8.87
N SER A 140 6.10 -15.47 -9.51
CA SER A 140 5.74 -14.58 -10.63
C SER A 140 5.74 -13.09 -10.29
N ASN A 141 5.54 -12.73 -9.02
CA ASN A 141 5.51 -11.33 -8.57
C ASN A 141 6.92 -10.77 -8.28
N LEU A 142 7.94 -11.62 -8.26
CA LEU A 142 9.29 -11.23 -7.88
C LEU A 142 10.03 -10.54 -9.02
N SER A 143 10.92 -9.60 -8.66
CA SER A 143 11.86 -9.00 -9.61
C SER A 143 12.82 -10.05 -10.18
N ALA A 144 13.44 -9.76 -11.34
CA ALA A 144 14.43 -10.66 -11.94
C ALA A 144 15.61 -10.95 -10.99
N GLU A 145 16.06 -9.95 -10.23
CA GLU A 145 17.10 -10.10 -9.21
C GLU A 145 16.65 -11.03 -8.06
N GLN A 146 15.43 -10.84 -7.55
CA GLN A 146 14.86 -11.68 -6.51
C GLN A 146 14.70 -13.13 -6.98
N ARG A 147 14.24 -13.35 -8.22
CA ARG A 147 14.15 -14.69 -8.84
C ARG A 147 15.53 -15.36 -8.89
N GLN A 148 16.58 -14.62 -9.26
CA GLN A 148 17.93 -15.17 -9.30
C GLN A 148 18.43 -15.57 -7.91
N LEU A 149 18.17 -14.74 -6.91
CA LEU A 149 18.57 -15.03 -5.53
C LEU A 149 17.76 -16.21 -4.92
N VAL A 150 16.50 -16.39 -5.30
CA VAL A 150 15.71 -17.58 -4.95
C VAL A 150 16.32 -18.85 -5.58
N ALA A 151 16.81 -18.79 -6.83
CA ALA A 151 17.52 -19.90 -7.44
C ALA A 151 18.86 -20.22 -6.75
N ILE A 152 19.58 -19.20 -6.27
CA ILE A 152 20.77 -19.38 -5.44
C ILE A 152 20.39 -20.03 -4.09
N ALA A 153 19.31 -19.57 -3.46
CA ALA A 153 18.80 -20.14 -2.21
C ALA A 153 18.41 -21.62 -2.37
N GLN A 154 17.81 -22.00 -3.50
CA GLN A 154 17.51 -23.40 -3.82
C GLN A 154 18.78 -24.26 -3.81
N ALA A 155 19.88 -23.79 -4.39
CA ALA A 155 21.16 -24.51 -4.40
C ALA A 155 21.79 -24.65 -3.00
N MET A 156 21.40 -23.82 -2.03
CA MET A 156 21.88 -23.87 -0.64
C MET A 156 21.09 -24.86 0.24
N THR A 157 20.01 -25.45 -0.25
CA THR A 157 19.13 -26.30 0.59
C THR A 157 19.74 -27.63 1.01
N ASN A 158 20.75 -28.12 0.27
CA ASN A 158 21.41 -29.39 0.47
C ASN A 158 22.95 -29.25 0.41
N PRO A 159 23.68 -30.16 1.07
CA PRO A 159 25.14 -30.21 0.95
C PRO A 159 25.54 -30.66 -0.46
N ALA A 160 26.02 -29.73 -1.28
CA ALA A 160 26.55 -30.00 -2.60
C ALA A 160 28.01 -30.46 -2.53
N LYS A 161 28.42 -31.37 -3.41
CA LYS A 161 29.83 -31.72 -3.65
C LYS A 161 30.44 -30.81 -4.70
N LEU A 162 29.64 -30.43 -5.69
CA LEU A 162 29.97 -29.54 -6.79
C LEU A 162 28.82 -28.56 -7.02
N VAL A 163 29.12 -27.27 -7.11
CA VAL A 163 28.16 -26.26 -7.56
C VAL A 163 28.64 -25.67 -8.87
N PHE A 164 27.83 -25.76 -9.91
CA PHE A 164 28.08 -25.07 -11.18
C PHE A 164 27.26 -23.77 -11.20
N VAL A 165 27.94 -22.66 -11.40
CA VAL A 165 27.37 -21.32 -11.31
C VAL A 165 27.51 -20.66 -12.68
N ASP A 166 26.45 -20.72 -13.50
CA ASP A 166 26.46 -20.21 -14.87
C ASP A 166 25.98 -18.76 -14.92
N GLU A 167 26.92 -17.82 -15.00
CA GLU A 167 26.65 -16.43 -15.34
C GLU A 167 25.60 -15.70 -14.46
N PRO A 168 25.50 -15.97 -13.14
CA PRO A 168 24.38 -15.51 -12.32
C PRO A 168 24.43 -14.01 -11.98
N THR A 169 25.54 -13.32 -12.29
CA THR A 169 25.80 -11.96 -11.82
C THR A 169 25.14 -10.89 -12.68
N VAL A 170 24.69 -11.23 -13.90
CA VAL A 170 24.13 -10.28 -14.87
C VAL A 170 22.85 -9.61 -14.36
N LEU A 171 22.04 -10.34 -13.58
CA LEU A 171 20.76 -9.86 -13.04
C LEU A 171 20.88 -9.32 -11.60
N LEU A 172 22.08 -9.35 -11.01
CA LEU A 172 22.30 -8.96 -9.61
C LEU A 172 22.91 -7.56 -9.53
N SER A 173 22.42 -6.76 -8.59
CA SER A 173 23.07 -5.51 -8.18
C SER A 173 24.43 -5.78 -7.55
N TYR A 174 25.30 -4.75 -7.53
CA TYR A 174 26.67 -4.87 -7.01
C TYR A 174 26.74 -5.45 -5.59
N ALA A 175 25.83 -5.05 -4.70
CA ALA A 175 25.78 -5.57 -3.33
C ALA A 175 25.54 -7.08 -3.28
N TYR A 176 24.61 -7.59 -4.10
CA TYR A 176 24.32 -9.04 -4.17
C TYR A 176 25.38 -9.82 -4.95
N GLN A 177 26.04 -9.21 -5.93
CA GLN A 177 27.22 -9.81 -6.57
C GLN A 177 28.31 -10.09 -5.54
N GLN A 178 28.65 -9.12 -4.67
CA GLN A 178 29.65 -9.33 -3.61
C GLN A 178 29.25 -10.43 -2.62
N ARG A 179 27.95 -10.52 -2.28
CA ARG A 179 27.43 -11.61 -1.44
C ARG A 179 27.57 -12.97 -2.10
N LEU A 180 27.29 -13.08 -3.40
CA LEU A 180 27.49 -14.33 -4.15
C LEU A 180 28.97 -14.72 -4.20
N LEU A 181 29.89 -13.77 -4.46
CA LEU A 181 31.33 -14.04 -4.45
C LEU A 181 31.79 -14.51 -3.06
N SER A 182 31.28 -13.89 -2.00
CA SER A 182 31.56 -14.30 -0.61
C SER A 182 31.00 -15.70 -0.30
N LEU A 183 29.85 -16.06 -0.87
CA LEU A 183 29.25 -17.39 -0.75
C LEU A 183 30.10 -18.45 -1.47
N ILE A 184 30.61 -18.16 -2.66
CA ILE A 184 31.53 -19.05 -3.40
C ILE A 184 32.79 -19.31 -2.59
N GLN A 185 33.42 -18.27 -2.02
CA GLN A 185 34.58 -18.41 -1.15
C GLN A 185 34.28 -19.18 0.15
N ARG A 186 33.03 -19.13 0.63
CA ARG A 186 32.59 -19.93 1.79
C ARG A 186 32.46 -21.41 1.41
N TRP A 187 31.78 -21.72 0.32
CA TRP A 187 31.68 -23.07 -0.22
C TRP A 187 33.06 -23.71 -0.43
N GLN A 188 34.01 -22.96 -0.99
CA GLN A 188 35.40 -23.39 -1.11
C GLN A 188 36.00 -23.79 0.23
N ARG A 189 35.88 -22.93 1.27
CA ARG A 189 36.38 -23.21 2.63
C ARG A 189 35.69 -24.40 3.30
N GLU A 190 34.45 -24.67 2.94
CA GLU A 190 33.68 -25.83 3.38
C GLU A 190 34.02 -27.12 2.60
N GLY A 191 34.94 -27.04 1.63
CA GLY A 191 35.39 -28.17 0.81
C GLY A 191 34.47 -28.49 -0.37
N VAL A 192 33.51 -27.62 -0.67
CA VAL A 192 32.63 -27.72 -1.84
C VAL A 192 33.38 -27.22 -3.07
N SER A 193 33.35 -28.00 -4.15
CA SER A 193 34.01 -27.61 -5.40
C SER A 193 33.08 -26.70 -6.20
N VAL A 194 33.57 -25.64 -6.82
CA VAL A 194 32.74 -24.68 -7.56
C VAL A 194 33.27 -24.50 -8.98
N VAL A 195 32.37 -24.52 -9.97
CA VAL A 195 32.68 -24.07 -11.33
C VAL A 195 31.92 -22.78 -11.58
N PHE A 196 32.63 -21.67 -11.79
CA PHE A 196 32.03 -20.35 -11.90
C PHE A 196 32.24 -19.74 -13.28
N SER A 197 31.16 -19.56 -14.04
CA SER A 197 31.18 -18.84 -15.31
C SER A 197 30.86 -17.36 -15.08
N SER A 198 31.72 -16.47 -15.58
CA SER A 198 31.45 -15.04 -15.62
C SER A 198 32.08 -14.36 -16.85
N LYS A 199 31.35 -13.39 -17.41
CA LYS A 199 31.78 -12.42 -18.42
C LYS A 199 32.60 -11.29 -17.79
N ASN A 200 32.48 -11.09 -16.47
CA ASN A 200 33.32 -10.17 -15.74
C ASN A 200 34.57 -10.91 -15.22
N LEU A 201 35.71 -10.65 -15.85
CA LEU A 201 36.98 -11.25 -15.43
C LEU A 201 37.34 -10.87 -13.99
N GLU A 202 36.98 -9.67 -13.51
CA GLU A 202 37.24 -9.24 -12.13
C GLU A 202 36.56 -10.17 -11.12
N HIS A 203 35.36 -10.68 -11.45
CA HIS A 203 34.68 -11.65 -10.60
C HIS A 203 35.40 -12.99 -10.58
N LEU A 204 35.95 -13.44 -11.71
CA LEU A 204 36.73 -14.68 -11.76
C LEU A 204 37.99 -14.54 -10.90
N PHE A 205 38.83 -13.54 -11.18
CA PHE A 205 40.07 -13.29 -10.45
C PHE A 205 39.90 -13.10 -8.94
N ALA A 206 38.71 -12.67 -8.48
CA ALA A 206 38.45 -12.47 -7.05
C ALA A 206 38.20 -13.77 -6.27
N VAL A 207 37.79 -14.87 -6.91
CA VAL A 207 37.32 -16.08 -6.19
C VAL A 207 37.86 -17.40 -6.74
N THR A 208 38.51 -17.42 -7.91
CA THR A 208 38.92 -18.68 -8.57
C THR A 208 40.35 -19.05 -8.21
N ASP A 209 40.61 -20.35 -8.02
CA ASP A 209 41.97 -20.91 -7.93
C ASP A 209 42.60 -21.07 -9.32
N ARG A 210 41.74 -21.37 -10.32
CA ARG A 210 42.15 -21.63 -11.70
C ARG A 210 41.13 -21.06 -12.68
N ILE A 211 41.56 -20.59 -13.84
CA ILE A 211 40.72 -20.08 -14.91
C ILE A 211 40.96 -20.89 -16.18
N ILE A 212 39.88 -21.45 -16.71
CA ILE A 212 39.86 -22.16 -17.98
C ILE A 212 39.25 -21.25 -19.04
N THR A 213 39.97 -21.06 -20.14
CA THR A 213 39.52 -20.24 -21.26
C THR A 213 38.87 -21.11 -22.33
N LEU A 214 37.58 -20.88 -22.57
CA LEU A 214 36.78 -21.50 -23.62
C LEU A 214 36.65 -20.56 -24.82
N ARG A 215 37.03 -21.05 -26.01
CA ARG A 215 36.84 -20.33 -27.28
C ARG A 215 36.31 -21.28 -28.34
N ASN A 216 35.25 -20.87 -29.02
CA ASN A 216 34.61 -21.65 -30.09
C ASN A 216 34.33 -23.11 -29.68
N GLY A 217 33.92 -23.34 -28.44
CA GLY A 217 33.61 -24.67 -27.94
C GLY A 217 34.79 -25.55 -27.54
N GLN A 218 36.02 -25.02 -27.54
CA GLN A 218 37.24 -25.75 -27.19
C GLN A 218 37.93 -25.13 -25.96
N THR A 219 38.60 -25.98 -25.18
CA THR A 219 39.51 -25.52 -24.12
C THR A 219 40.79 -25.00 -24.77
N VAL A 220 41.07 -23.70 -24.65
CA VAL A 220 42.27 -23.08 -25.23
C VAL A 220 43.40 -22.98 -24.21
N ALA A 221 43.04 -22.76 -22.95
CA ALA A 221 43.98 -22.58 -21.86
C ALA A 221 43.38 -23.00 -20.53
N ASP A 222 44.25 -23.39 -19.61
CA ASP A 222 43.94 -23.76 -18.23
C ASP A 222 45.07 -23.22 -17.35
N HIS A 223 44.84 -22.09 -16.70
CA HIS A 223 45.85 -21.33 -15.96
C HIS A 223 45.46 -21.17 -14.51
N ARG A 224 46.42 -21.33 -13.60
CA ARG A 224 46.19 -20.90 -12.22
C ARG A 224 45.95 -19.39 -12.19
N THR A 225 45.00 -18.96 -11.38
CA THR A 225 44.60 -17.54 -11.31
C THR A 225 45.76 -16.66 -10.84
N ASP A 226 46.64 -17.16 -9.96
CA ASP A 226 47.80 -16.46 -9.43
C ASP A 226 48.99 -16.37 -10.42
N GLU A 227 48.98 -17.16 -11.49
CA GLU A 227 50.04 -17.21 -12.50
C GLU A 227 49.65 -16.53 -13.82
N THR A 228 48.44 -15.98 -13.92
CA THR A 228 47.92 -15.34 -15.13
C THR A 228 47.48 -13.89 -14.88
N SER A 229 47.33 -13.12 -15.95
CA SER A 229 46.81 -11.76 -15.89
C SER A 229 45.53 -11.61 -16.70
N ARG A 230 44.77 -10.56 -16.42
CA ARG A 230 43.55 -10.22 -17.17
C ARG A 230 43.84 -10.10 -18.66
N GLU A 231 44.96 -9.48 -19.02
CA GLU A 231 45.38 -9.25 -20.40
C GLU A 231 45.69 -10.56 -21.12
N ALA A 232 46.31 -11.53 -20.44
CA ALA A 232 46.60 -12.85 -20.99
C ALA A 232 45.30 -13.61 -21.34
N ILE A 233 44.35 -13.67 -20.39
CA ILE A 233 43.04 -14.28 -20.61
C ILE A 233 42.28 -13.59 -21.75
N VAL A 234 42.32 -12.25 -21.82
CA VAL A 234 41.70 -11.51 -22.94
C VAL A 234 42.36 -11.86 -24.28
N ALA A 235 43.69 -11.95 -24.34
CA ALA A 235 44.40 -12.33 -25.57
C ALA A 235 44.01 -13.73 -26.05
N GLU A 236 43.86 -14.69 -25.13
CA GLU A 236 43.37 -16.05 -25.42
C GLU A 236 41.93 -16.05 -25.95
N LEU A 237 41.05 -15.24 -25.37
CA LEU A 237 39.65 -15.11 -25.79
C LEU A 237 39.51 -14.53 -27.20
N VAL A 238 40.38 -13.60 -27.58
CA VAL A 238 40.40 -12.98 -28.91
C VAL A 238 41.17 -13.85 -29.92
N GLY A 239 42.13 -14.64 -29.46
CA GLY A 239 42.97 -15.50 -30.30
C GLY A 239 44.16 -14.81 -30.94
N VAL A 240 44.67 -13.77 -30.28
CA VAL A 240 45.92 -13.11 -30.68
C VAL A 240 47.08 -13.81 -29.98
N ALA A 241 47.91 -14.53 -30.74
CA ALA A 241 49.11 -15.16 -30.20
C ALA A 241 50.21 -14.10 -30.01
N GLY A 242 50.38 -13.63 -28.76
CA GLY A 242 51.52 -12.85 -28.31
C GLY A 242 51.52 -11.36 -28.72
N PRO A 243 52.13 -10.48 -27.91
CA PRO A 243 52.08 -9.02 -28.10
C PRO A 243 52.93 -8.49 -29.28
N HIS A 244 53.49 -9.32 -30.16
CA HIS A 244 54.58 -8.89 -31.07
C HIS A 244 54.45 -9.18 -32.56
N GLN A 245 53.37 -9.76 -33.08
CA GLN A 245 53.20 -9.85 -34.54
C GLN A 245 51.74 -9.66 -34.96
N ILE A 246 51.36 -8.41 -35.21
CA ILE A 246 50.26 -8.12 -36.11
C ILE A 246 50.73 -7.02 -37.06
N THR A 247 50.83 -7.33 -38.34
CA THR A 247 51.05 -6.30 -39.36
C THR A 247 49.86 -5.34 -39.30
N PRO A 248 50.08 -4.01 -39.14
CA PRO A 248 49.02 -3.03 -38.90
C PRO A 248 47.84 -3.09 -39.89
N ALA A 249 48.08 -3.55 -41.12
CA ALA A 249 47.08 -3.66 -42.17
C ALA A 249 46.03 -4.76 -41.92
N ILE A 250 46.41 -5.92 -41.38
CA ILE A 250 45.48 -7.03 -41.10
C ILE A 250 44.64 -6.70 -39.85
N TRP A 251 45.27 -6.08 -38.84
CA TRP A 251 44.56 -5.58 -37.65
C TRP A 251 43.56 -4.47 -37.99
N ALA A 252 43.94 -3.54 -38.86
CA ALA A 252 43.06 -2.47 -39.31
C ALA A 252 41.86 -2.99 -40.12
N LEU A 253 42.05 -4.01 -40.95
CA LEU A 253 40.97 -4.64 -41.72
C LEU A 253 39.99 -5.40 -40.82
N ASP A 254 40.49 -6.24 -39.90
CA ASP A 254 39.60 -6.99 -39.01
C ASP A 254 38.87 -6.06 -38.03
N ASN A 255 39.56 -5.03 -37.51
CA ASN A 255 38.92 -4.00 -36.70
C ASN A 255 37.89 -3.18 -37.49
N TYR A 256 38.15 -2.88 -38.77
CA TYR A 256 37.19 -2.19 -39.63
C TYR A 256 35.93 -3.04 -39.86
N TYR A 257 36.09 -4.34 -40.14
CA TYR A 257 34.96 -5.26 -40.31
C TYR A 257 34.19 -5.49 -39.00
N GLN A 258 34.88 -5.63 -37.87
CA GLN A 258 34.23 -5.77 -36.56
C GLN A 258 33.53 -4.48 -36.12
N ALA A 259 34.16 -3.32 -36.30
CA ALA A 259 33.53 -2.03 -36.02
C ALA A 259 32.29 -1.82 -36.90
N ARG A 260 32.33 -2.27 -38.17
CA ARG A 260 31.18 -2.20 -39.07
C ARG A 260 30.04 -3.13 -38.62
N GLN A 261 30.33 -4.38 -38.26
CA GLN A 261 29.31 -5.29 -37.73
C GLN A 261 28.70 -4.78 -36.42
N GLN A 262 29.53 -4.22 -35.52
CA GLN A 262 29.05 -3.57 -34.30
C GLN A 262 28.17 -2.36 -34.61
N ALA A 263 28.54 -1.53 -35.59
CA ALA A 263 27.73 -0.38 -36.00
C ALA A 263 26.38 -0.79 -36.61
N GLU A 264 26.34 -1.86 -37.42
CA GLU A 264 25.08 -2.39 -37.97
C GLU A 264 24.21 -3.01 -36.87
N SER A 265 24.80 -3.74 -35.92
CA SER A 265 24.09 -4.28 -34.76
C SER A 265 23.54 -3.17 -33.86
N LEU A 266 24.33 -2.12 -33.59
CA LEU A 266 23.90 -0.96 -32.80
C LEU A 266 22.77 -0.20 -33.50
N ARG A 267 22.82 -0.02 -34.82
CA ARG A 267 21.73 0.61 -35.58
C ARG A 267 20.44 -0.20 -35.50
N SER A 268 20.52 -1.52 -35.59
CA SER A 268 19.36 -2.40 -35.42
C SER A 268 18.76 -2.30 -34.01
N GLN A 269 19.61 -2.29 -32.98
CA GLN A 269 19.19 -2.08 -31.59
C GLN A 269 18.58 -0.69 -31.37
N GLN A 270 19.17 0.35 -31.96
CA GLN A 270 18.70 1.73 -31.87
C GLN A 270 17.32 1.87 -32.53
N ALA A 271 17.10 1.27 -33.71
CA ALA A 271 15.79 1.25 -34.36
C ALA A 271 14.73 0.47 -33.56
N MET A 272 15.13 -0.62 -32.88
CA MET A 272 14.24 -1.37 -32.01
C MET A 272 13.89 -0.59 -30.73
N LEU A 273 14.86 0.12 -30.16
CA LEU A 273 14.66 1.02 -29.03
C LEU A 273 13.73 2.18 -29.40
N GLU A 274 13.93 2.81 -30.56
CA GLU A 274 13.05 3.88 -31.06
C GLU A 274 11.61 3.39 -31.22
N ARG A 275 11.38 2.19 -31.75
CA ARG A 275 10.03 1.59 -31.81
C ARG A 275 9.45 1.34 -30.43
N SER A 276 10.25 0.79 -29.51
CA SER A 276 9.80 0.54 -28.14
C SER A 276 9.49 1.84 -27.38
N LEU A 277 10.25 2.92 -27.64
CA LEU A 277 9.98 4.24 -27.09
C LEU A 277 8.67 4.81 -27.63
N VAL A 278 8.43 4.72 -28.94
CA VAL A 278 7.15 5.15 -29.55
C VAL A 278 5.98 4.35 -28.99
N GLU A 279 6.10 3.02 -28.88
CA GLU A 279 5.06 2.19 -28.25
C GLU A 279 4.81 2.60 -26.79
N ARG A 280 5.88 2.85 -26.03
CA ARG A 280 5.78 3.25 -24.62
C ARG A 280 5.18 4.65 -24.47
N ASP A 281 5.51 5.58 -25.35
CA ASP A 281 4.89 6.90 -25.39
C ASP A 281 3.41 6.81 -25.74
N THR A 282 3.01 5.97 -26.69
CA THR A 282 1.59 5.76 -26.98
C THR A 282 0.82 5.15 -25.81
N LEU A 283 1.41 4.19 -25.09
CA LEU A 283 0.82 3.61 -23.88
C LEU A 283 0.73 4.63 -22.74
N ASN A 284 1.76 5.45 -22.56
CA ASN A 284 1.75 6.52 -21.57
C ASN A 284 0.65 7.55 -21.90
N GLN A 285 0.51 7.94 -23.16
CA GLN A 285 -0.56 8.83 -23.62
C GLN A 285 -1.94 8.25 -23.30
N GLN A 286 -2.17 6.96 -23.63
CA GLN A 286 -3.42 6.26 -23.32
C GLN A 286 -3.70 6.16 -21.81
N LEU A 287 -2.66 5.97 -20.99
CA LEU A 287 -2.79 5.95 -19.53
C LEU A 287 -3.15 7.33 -18.98
N VAL A 288 -2.53 8.39 -19.49
CA VAL A 288 -2.86 9.78 -19.11
C VAL A 288 -4.30 10.11 -19.48
N ASP A 289 -4.76 9.72 -20.68
CA ASP A 289 -6.14 9.95 -21.11
C ASP A 289 -7.14 9.19 -20.22
N ARG A 290 -6.87 7.92 -19.90
CA ARG A 290 -7.71 7.15 -18.96
C ARG A 290 -7.73 7.73 -17.55
N LEU A 291 -6.60 8.22 -17.05
CA LEU A 291 -6.52 8.86 -15.75
C LEU A 291 -7.32 10.16 -15.75
N ALA A 292 -7.25 10.95 -16.82
CA ALA A 292 -8.04 12.16 -16.97
C ALA A 292 -9.55 11.86 -16.94
N GLU A 293 -10.01 10.85 -17.69
CA GLU A 293 -11.41 10.39 -17.66
C GLU A 293 -11.85 9.94 -16.27
N GLN A 294 -11.02 9.18 -15.55
CA GLN A 294 -11.36 8.73 -14.19
C GLN A 294 -11.43 9.88 -13.19
N VAL A 295 -10.51 10.85 -13.29
CA VAL A 295 -10.52 12.05 -12.43
C VAL A 295 -11.79 12.87 -12.68
N GLU A 296 -12.17 13.06 -13.95
CA GLU A 296 -13.40 13.79 -14.29
C GLU A 296 -14.66 13.06 -13.78
N ALA A 297 -14.73 11.73 -13.93
CA ALA A 297 -15.83 10.93 -13.42
C ALA A 297 -15.93 11.00 -11.88
N LEU A 298 -14.79 10.99 -11.18
CA LEU A 298 -14.74 11.13 -9.72
C LEU A 298 -15.23 12.52 -9.28
N ASP A 299 -14.85 13.58 -9.98
CA ASP A 299 -15.28 14.94 -9.67
C ASP A 299 -16.79 15.11 -9.88
N GLN A 300 -17.33 14.58 -10.98
CA GLN A 300 -18.77 14.55 -11.23
C GLN A 300 -19.53 13.76 -10.14
N ALA A 301 -19.01 12.61 -9.71
CA ALA A 301 -19.61 11.83 -8.64
C ALA A 301 -19.60 12.58 -7.29
N ASN A 302 -18.49 13.25 -6.97
CA ASN A 302 -18.38 14.08 -5.77
C ASN A 302 -19.37 15.25 -5.79
N LEU A 303 -19.51 15.95 -6.92
CA LEU A 303 -20.49 17.03 -7.07
C LEU A 303 -21.93 16.52 -6.93
N ALA A 304 -22.24 15.37 -7.52
CA ALA A 304 -23.55 14.73 -7.39
C ALA A 304 -23.86 14.34 -5.94
N LEU A 305 -22.87 13.79 -5.23
CA LEU A 305 -22.99 13.43 -3.81
C LEU A 305 -23.26 14.68 -2.95
N GLN A 306 -22.50 15.76 -3.14
CA GLN A 306 -22.70 17.01 -2.42
C GLN A 306 -24.09 17.62 -2.70
N ALA A 307 -24.56 17.56 -3.95
CA ALA A 307 -25.89 18.03 -4.32
C ALA A 307 -26.99 17.19 -3.66
N ALA A 308 -26.84 15.86 -3.63
CA ALA A 308 -27.77 14.95 -2.97
C ALA A 308 -27.81 15.20 -1.45
N GLN A 309 -26.66 15.38 -0.81
CA GLN A 309 -26.56 15.71 0.62
C GLN A 309 -27.25 17.03 0.96
N ARG A 310 -27.03 18.08 0.15
CA ARG A 310 -27.73 19.37 0.29
C ARG A 310 -29.25 19.19 0.24
N ARG A 311 -29.74 18.45 -0.75
CA ARG A 311 -31.17 18.19 -0.90
C ARG A 311 -31.75 17.43 0.29
N LEU A 312 -31.08 16.38 0.75
CA LEU A 312 -31.53 15.61 1.92
C LEU A 312 -31.63 16.47 3.18
N LEU A 313 -30.69 17.39 3.39
CA LEU A 313 -30.72 18.28 4.55
C LEU A 313 -31.81 19.33 4.45
N THR A 314 -32.07 19.89 3.25
CA THR A 314 -33.19 20.81 3.06
C THR A 314 -34.54 20.12 3.26
N GLU A 315 -34.71 18.91 2.73
CA GLU A 315 -35.94 18.12 2.89
C GLU A 315 -36.17 17.76 4.36
N ARG A 316 -35.12 17.34 5.09
CA ARG A 316 -35.22 17.07 6.53
C ARG A 316 -35.61 18.30 7.35
N GLU A 317 -35.13 19.49 7.00
CA GLU A 317 -35.51 20.71 7.73
C GLU A 317 -36.94 21.16 7.38
N GLN A 318 -37.36 20.99 6.12
CA GLN A 318 -38.75 21.23 5.72
C GLN A 318 -39.72 20.27 6.43
N GLU A 319 -39.37 18.99 6.52
CA GLU A 319 -40.14 17.99 7.24
C GLU A 319 -40.27 18.35 8.73
N ARG A 320 -39.17 18.75 9.37
CA ARG A 320 -39.20 19.22 10.76
C ARG A 320 -40.08 20.45 10.95
N LYS A 321 -40.04 21.40 10.01
CA LYS A 321 -40.93 22.56 9.99
C LYS A 321 -42.39 22.14 9.85
N HIS A 322 -42.69 21.17 8.98
CA HIS A 322 -44.04 20.66 8.78
C HIS A 322 -44.57 19.98 10.04
N LEU A 323 -43.82 19.02 10.59
CA LEU A 323 -44.17 18.29 11.81
C LEU A 323 -44.35 19.23 13.01
N ALA A 324 -43.48 20.23 13.19
CA ALA A 324 -43.62 21.19 14.28
C ALA A 324 -44.91 22.03 14.16
N ARG A 325 -45.34 22.37 12.93
CA ARG A 325 -46.62 23.06 12.71
C ARG A 325 -47.81 22.13 12.92
N GLU A 326 -47.77 20.91 12.40
CA GLU A 326 -48.87 19.95 12.54
C GLU A 326 -49.14 19.61 14.00
N LEU A 327 -48.08 19.35 14.78
CA LEU A 327 -48.20 19.11 16.22
C LEU A 327 -48.74 20.32 16.98
N HIS A 328 -48.35 21.54 16.59
CA HIS A 328 -48.79 22.78 17.23
C HIS A 328 -50.24 23.15 16.87
N ASP A 329 -50.59 23.07 15.60
CA ASP A 329 -51.85 23.59 15.09
C ASP A 329 -52.98 22.57 15.22
N GLN A 330 -52.70 21.26 15.10
CA GLN A 330 -53.71 20.22 15.23
C GLN A 330 -53.73 19.63 16.65
N VAL A 331 -52.63 19.01 17.08
CA VAL A 331 -52.64 18.18 18.29
C VAL A 331 -52.74 19.02 19.57
N ILE A 332 -51.98 20.11 19.67
CA ILE A 332 -52.04 20.99 20.85
C ILE A 332 -53.40 21.71 20.92
N GLN A 333 -53.96 22.16 19.79
CA GLN A 333 -55.29 22.81 19.79
C GLN A 333 -56.40 21.84 20.19
N ASP A 334 -56.38 20.62 19.66
CA ASP A 334 -57.36 19.57 20.00
C ASP A 334 -57.32 19.24 21.50
N LEU A 335 -56.12 19.06 22.07
CA LEU A 335 -55.95 18.81 23.51
C LEU A 335 -56.40 19.99 24.38
N LEU A 336 -56.17 21.23 23.94
CA LEU A 336 -56.68 22.41 24.64
C LEU A 336 -58.21 22.48 24.57
N SER A 337 -58.81 22.15 23.42
CA SER A 337 -60.27 22.10 23.27
C SER A 337 -60.88 21.04 24.18
N VAL A 338 -60.28 19.85 24.28
CA VAL A 338 -60.72 18.79 25.20
C VAL A 338 -60.60 19.26 26.66
N ASN A 339 -59.50 19.93 27.02
CA ASN A 339 -59.32 20.48 28.36
C ASN A 339 -60.39 21.55 28.71
N TYR A 340 -60.78 22.40 27.77
CA TYR A 340 -61.86 23.39 27.98
C TYR A 340 -63.23 22.73 28.09
N GLN A 341 -63.53 21.68 27.30
CA GLN A 341 -64.78 20.93 27.41
C GLN A 341 -64.91 20.23 28.76
N LEU A 342 -63.82 19.67 29.27
CA LEU A 342 -63.78 19.06 30.61
C LEU A 342 -63.99 20.10 31.72
N GLU A 343 -63.45 21.32 31.55
CA GLU A 343 -63.66 22.43 32.48
C GLU A 343 -65.11 22.93 32.50
N GLU A 344 -65.80 22.91 31.37
CA GLU A 344 -67.23 23.26 31.28
C GLU A 344 -68.11 22.21 31.98
N ILE A 345 -67.79 20.91 31.83
CA ILE A 345 -68.51 19.82 32.49
C ILE A 345 -68.37 19.91 34.02
N GLU A 346 -67.16 20.16 34.53
CA GLU A 346 -66.86 20.33 35.97
C GLU A 346 -67.61 21.54 36.59
N SER A 347 -67.93 22.56 35.79
CA SER A 347 -68.67 23.76 36.24
C SER A 347 -70.18 23.54 36.42
N SER A 348 -70.68 22.33 36.14
CA SER A 348 -72.09 21.95 36.26
C SER A 348 -72.42 21.51 37.70
N ASP A 349 -73.34 22.21 38.38
CA ASP A 349 -73.77 21.91 39.76
C ASP A 349 -74.51 20.55 39.89
N ASN A 350 -73.81 19.40 39.94
CA ASN A 350 -74.24 18.16 40.63
C ASN A 350 -73.25 16.97 40.61
N GLU A 351 -71.93 17.19 40.69
CA GLU A 351 -70.97 16.08 40.56
C GLU A 351 -70.55 15.43 41.90
N SER A 352 -70.46 14.09 41.92
CA SER A 352 -69.91 13.33 43.04
C SER A 352 -68.42 13.65 43.25
N PRO A 353 -67.92 13.76 44.50
CA PRO A 353 -66.53 14.15 44.77
C PRO A 353 -65.46 13.21 44.17
N GLU A 354 -65.79 11.95 43.88
CA GLU A 354 -64.90 11.02 43.17
C GLU A 354 -64.74 11.37 41.67
N LEU A 355 -65.82 11.81 41.01
CA LEU A 355 -65.82 12.21 39.60
C LEU A 355 -65.02 13.50 39.37
N VAL A 356 -65.14 14.46 40.30
CA VAL A 356 -64.37 15.71 40.27
C VAL A 356 -62.87 15.42 40.35
N ASN A 357 -62.45 14.50 41.23
CA ASN A 357 -61.05 14.16 41.39
C ASN A 357 -60.49 13.39 40.16
N GLU A 358 -61.27 12.47 39.57
CA GLU A 358 -60.87 11.80 38.31
C GLU A 358 -60.76 12.78 37.13
N LEU A 359 -61.66 13.77 37.04
CA LEU A 359 -61.60 14.84 36.03
C LEU A 359 -60.37 15.74 36.22
N GLU A 360 -60.03 16.08 37.47
CA GLU A 360 -58.83 16.85 37.80
C GLU A 360 -57.54 16.11 37.41
N ASP A 361 -57.47 14.79 37.64
CA ASP A 361 -56.35 13.94 37.23
C ASP A 361 -56.19 13.87 35.70
N VAL A 362 -57.30 13.75 34.97
CA VAL A 362 -57.32 13.76 33.49
C VAL A 362 -56.88 15.13 32.95
N ARG A 363 -57.36 16.24 33.52
CA ARG A 363 -56.94 17.60 33.12
C ARG A 363 -55.46 17.82 33.38
N THR A 364 -54.96 17.38 34.52
CA THR A 364 -53.53 17.46 34.86
C THR A 364 -52.69 16.68 33.86
N SER A 365 -53.13 15.48 33.48
CA SER A 365 -52.48 14.66 32.45
C SER A 365 -52.50 15.32 31.07
N ILE A 366 -53.60 15.98 30.68
CA ILE A 366 -53.68 16.73 29.40
C ILE A 366 -52.76 17.94 29.40
N ARG A 367 -52.72 18.72 30.49
CA ARG A 367 -51.79 19.86 30.63
C ARG A 367 -50.33 19.38 30.51
N GLN A 368 -49.99 18.28 31.17
CA GLN A 368 -48.66 17.68 31.07
C GLN A 368 -48.32 17.23 29.64
N MET A 369 -49.27 16.61 28.92
CA MET A 369 -49.08 16.23 27.51
C MET A 369 -48.91 17.45 26.60
N VAL A 370 -49.67 18.52 26.81
CA VAL A 370 -49.53 19.78 26.04
C VAL A 370 -48.15 20.39 26.26
N ASP A 371 -47.66 20.41 27.49
CA ASP A 371 -46.33 20.94 27.81
C ASP A 371 -45.21 20.06 27.23
N ASP A 372 -45.37 18.73 27.28
CA ASP A 372 -44.45 17.79 26.64
C ASP A 372 -44.43 17.95 25.11
N LEU A 373 -45.58 18.16 24.48
CA LEU A 373 -45.70 18.40 23.04
C LEU A 373 -45.11 19.76 22.63
N ARG A 374 -45.37 20.83 23.39
CA ARG A 374 -44.73 22.14 23.17
C ARG A 374 -43.21 22.03 23.25
N ARG A 375 -42.69 21.23 24.18
CA ARG A 375 -41.27 20.94 24.29
C ARG A 375 -40.73 20.17 23.07
N ILE A 376 -41.45 19.15 22.60
CA ILE A 376 -41.08 18.41 21.38
C ILE A 376 -41.05 19.35 20.17
N CYS A 377 -42.07 20.20 20.03
CA CYS A 377 -42.13 21.23 18.98
C CYS A 377 -40.94 22.19 19.06
N GLY A 378 -40.61 22.71 20.25
CA GLY A 378 -39.46 23.59 20.46
C GLY A 378 -38.11 22.94 20.11
N ASN A 379 -37.95 21.64 20.38
CA ASN A 379 -36.75 20.88 19.98
C ASN A 379 -36.71 20.60 18.46
N LEU A 380 -37.86 20.35 17.85
CA LEU A 380 -38.01 20.13 16.42
C LEU A 380 -37.77 21.42 15.64
N ARG A 381 -38.28 22.57 16.09
CA ARG A 381 -38.00 23.90 15.54
C ARG A 381 -38.40 24.98 16.55
N PRO A 382 -37.46 25.77 17.11
CA PRO A 382 -37.80 26.79 18.09
C PRO A 382 -38.65 27.90 17.47
N PRO A 383 -39.87 28.18 17.98
CA PRO A 383 -40.74 29.24 17.46
C PRO A 383 -40.17 30.65 17.69
N THR A 384 -39.22 30.76 18.62
CA THR A 384 -38.48 31.99 18.94
C THR A 384 -37.50 32.42 17.84
N ILE A 385 -37.01 31.49 17.01
CA ILE A 385 -36.16 31.84 15.85
C ILE A 385 -36.98 32.64 14.82
N ASP A 386 -38.20 32.18 14.53
CA ASP A 386 -39.07 32.84 13.55
C ASP A 386 -39.46 34.25 14.01
N SER A 387 -39.86 34.40 15.28
CA SER A 387 -40.39 35.66 15.83
C SER A 387 -39.34 36.64 16.37
N LEU A 388 -38.26 36.17 16.98
CA LEU A 388 -37.28 36.99 17.73
C LEU A 388 -35.82 36.83 17.24
N GLY A 389 -35.55 35.86 16.37
CA GLY A 389 -34.24 35.62 15.77
C GLY A 389 -33.30 34.76 16.64
N LEU A 390 -32.12 34.49 16.10
CA LEU A 390 -31.14 33.54 16.67
C LEU A 390 -30.73 33.86 18.12
N GLY A 391 -30.48 35.13 18.43
CA GLY A 391 -29.97 35.53 19.75
C GLY A 391 -30.93 35.19 20.89
N ALA A 392 -32.21 35.54 20.73
CA ALA A 392 -33.26 35.23 21.71
C ALA A 392 -33.52 33.72 21.81
N ALA A 393 -33.46 33.00 20.68
CA ALA A 393 -33.62 31.56 20.67
C ALA A 393 -32.48 30.83 21.40
N LEU A 394 -31.23 31.26 21.23
CA LEU A 394 -30.08 30.70 21.95
C LEU A 394 -30.17 31.00 23.45
N GLN A 395 -30.52 32.22 23.84
CA GLN A 395 -30.70 32.59 25.25
C GLN A 395 -31.75 31.69 25.93
N SER A 396 -32.96 31.63 25.35
CA SER A 396 -34.04 30.77 25.87
C SER A 396 -33.64 29.29 25.91
N TYR A 397 -33.03 28.77 24.84
CA TYR A 397 -32.63 27.36 24.80
C TYR A 397 -31.54 27.03 25.83
N THR A 398 -30.52 27.87 25.97
CA THR A 398 -29.41 27.63 26.91
C THR A 398 -29.87 27.74 28.37
N GLN A 399 -30.79 28.66 28.68
CA GLN A 399 -31.35 28.80 30.01
C GLN A 399 -32.21 27.58 30.39
N ASP A 400 -33.16 27.21 29.54
CA ASP A 400 -33.97 25.98 29.71
C ASP A 400 -33.09 24.73 29.87
N TRP A 401 -32.02 24.65 29.07
CA TRP A 401 -31.10 23.53 29.10
C TRP A 401 -30.29 23.49 30.40
N SER A 402 -29.80 24.65 30.87
CA SER A 402 -29.05 24.81 32.11
C SER A 402 -29.89 24.41 33.33
N GLU A 403 -31.14 24.88 33.41
CA GLU A 403 -32.06 24.58 34.51
C GLU A 403 -32.38 23.08 34.58
N ARG A 404 -32.58 22.41 33.44
CA ARG A 404 -32.93 20.99 33.39
C ARG A 404 -31.78 20.05 33.74
N HIS A 405 -30.56 20.42 33.37
CA HIS A 405 -29.40 19.54 33.54
C HIS A 405 -28.51 19.93 34.72
N ASN A 406 -28.81 21.05 35.38
CA ASN A 406 -28.05 21.60 36.49
C ASN A 406 -26.56 21.83 36.16
N ILE A 407 -26.28 22.28 34.93
CA ILE A 407 -24.94 22.60 34.42
C ILE A 407 -24.95 24.07 34.02
N ALA A 408 -24.03 24.87 34.56
CA ALA A 408 -23.98 26.31 34.27
C ALA A 408 -23.56 26.58 32.82
N VAL A 409 -24.37 27.34 32.08
CA VAL A 409 -24.07 27.79 30.72
C VAL A 409 -23.87 29.30 30.69
N SER A 410 -22.68 29.75 30.30
CA SER A 410 -22.40 31.15 30.01
C SER A 410 -22.58 31.40 28.51
N LEU A 411 -23.39 32.39 28.14
CA LEU A 411 -23.65 32.77 26.76
C LEU A 411 -23.20 34.20 26.49
N GLU A 412 -22.19 34.36 25.63
CA GLU A 412 -21.75 35.67 25.13
C GLU A 412 -22.19 35.86 23.68
N LEU A 413 -23.08 36.84 23.45
CA LEU A 413 -23.55 37.22 22.12
C LEU A 413 -22.99 38.59 21.73
N ASP A 414 -22.52 38.74 20.50
CA ASP A 414 -22.17 40.04 19.94
C ASP A 414 -23.41 40.91 19.72
N THR A 415 -23.37 42.13 20.25
CA THR A 415 -24.42 43.15 20.14
C THR A 415 -24.80 43.53 18.70
N LYS A 416 -23.96 43.21 17.70
CA LYS A 416 -24.19 43.55 16.27
C LYS A 416 -24.69 42.37 15.40
N LEU A 417 -25.19 41.29 16.00
CA LEU A 417 -25.58 40.07 15.26
C LEU A 417 -26.66 40.29 14.18
N GLY A 418 -27.61 41.21 14.40
CA GLY A 418 -28.72 41.46 13.47
C GLY A 418 -29.60 40.22 13.22
N ARG A 419 -30.44 40.29 12.17
CA ARG A 419 -31.18 39.14 11.62
C ARG A 419 -30.34 38.52 10.49
N LEU A 420 -30.13 37.22 10.55
CA LEU A 420 -29.48 36.45 9.49
C LEU A 420 -30.55 35.74 8.64
N PRO A 421 -30.21 35.26 7.43
CA PRO A 421 -31.10 34.39 6.69
C PRO A 421 -31.53 33.18 7.53
N GLU A 422 -32.81 32.82 7.48
CA GLU A 422 -33.43 31.75 8.30
C GLU A 422 -32.61 30.45 8.28
N ALA A 423 -32.10 30.05 7.10
CA ALA A 423 -31.29 28.85 6.94
C ALA A 423 -29.97 28.90 7.74
N ILE A 424 -29.36 30.08 7.88
CA ILE A 424 -28.12 30.29 8.64
C ILE A 424 -28.43 30.34 10.13
N GLU A 425 -29.49 31.04 10.54
CA GLU A 425 -29.93 31.06 11.95
C GLU A 425 -30.22 29.64 12.46
N LEU A 426 -30.99 28.87 11.71
CA LEU A 426 -31.29 27.48 12.03
C LEU A 426 -30.01 26.65 12.08
N SER A 427 -29.10 26.79 11.12
CA SER A 427 -27.88 25.99 11.10
C SER A 427 -26.96 26.30 12.30
N ILE A 428 -26.82 27.58 12.68
CA ILE A 428 -26.05 27.98 13.87
C ILE A 428 -26.70 27.42 15.13
N PHE A 429 -28.03 27.55 15.26
CA PHE A 429 -28.78 27.00 16.38
C PHE A 429 -28.56 25.48 16.52
N ARG A 430 -28.60 24.74 15.40
CA ARG A 430 -28.36 23.29 15.40
C ARG A 430 -26.95 22.90 15.78
N ILE A 431 -25.95 23.67 15.35
CA ILE A 431 -24.55 23.44 15.75
C ILE A 431 -24.42 23.56 17.27
N VAL A 432 -25.03 24.59 17.87
CA VAL A 432 -25.03 24.78 19.33
C VAL A 432 -25.83 23.68 20.05
N GLN A 433 -27.01 23.32 19.53
CA GLN A 433 -27.85 22.25 20.06
C GLN A 433 -27.12 20.89 20.09
N GLU A 434 -26.47 20.54 18.98
CA GLU A 434 -25.70 19.29 18.85
C GLU A 434 -24.45 19.34 19.73
N GLY A 435 -23.77 20.50 19.82
CA GLY A 435 -22.66 20.72 20.73
C GLY A 435 -23.03 20.46 22.20
N LEU A 436 -24.11 21.05 22.68
CA LEU A 436 -24.63 20.83 24.04
C LEU A 436 -25.06 19.39 24.28
N SER A 437 -25.69 18.75 23.29
CA SER A 437 -26.05 17.32 23.34
C SER A 437 -24.81 16.43 23.51
N ASN A 438 -23.73 16.73 22.77
CA ASN A 438 -22.47 15.99 22.86
C ASN A 438 -21.79 16.18 24.22
N ILE A 439 -21.77 17.40 24.75
CA ILE A 439 -21.20 17.70 26.08
C ILE A 439 -21.94 16.90 27.16
N ARG A 440 -23.28 16.86 27.12
CA ARG A 440 -24.08 16.07 28.06
C ARG A 440 -23.77 14.57 28.00
N LYS A 441 -23.69 14.03 26.78
CA LYS A 441 -23.51 12.57 26.57
C LYS A 441 -22.10 12.10 26.90
N HIS A 442 -21.08 12.94 26.67
CA HIS A 442 -19.70 12.47 26.61
C HIS A 442 -18.72 13.23 27.52
N ALA A 443 -18.94 14.50 27.84
CA ALA A 443 -17.91 15.33 28.49
C ALA A 443 -17.93 15.28 30.04
N ARG A 444 -19.06 14.97 30.69
CA ARG A 444 -19.20 15.11 32.17
C ARG A 444 -18.77 16.50 32.68
N ALA A 445 -19.09 17.55 31.92
CA ALA A 445 -18.74 18.93 32.25
C ALA A 445 -19.63 19.50 33.37
N SER A 446 -19.09 20.46 34.12
CA SER A 446 -19.82 21.22 35.15
C SER A 446 -20.09 22.68 34.76
N ALA A 447 -19.38 23.20 33.75
CA ALA A 447 -19.61 24.51 33.17
C ALA A 447 -19.35 24.50 31.66
N ILE A 448 -20.16 25.27 30.93
CA ILE A 448 -20.10 25.41 29.47
C ILE A 448 -20.06 26.89 29.13
N GLU A 449 -19.23 27.25 28.16
CA GLU A 449 -19.14 28.59 27.63
C GLU A 449 -19.45 28.59 26.13
N ILE A 450 -20.43 29.38 25.73
CA ILE A 450 -20.84 29.57 24.34
C ILE A 450 -20.58 31.02 23.97
N ARG A 451 -19.79 31.25 22.91
CA ARG A 451 -19.52 32.58 22.38
C ARG A 451 -19.91 32.66 20.91
N LEU A 452 -20.59 33.74 20.56
CA LEU A 452 -20.94 34.08 19.19
C LEU A 452 -20.44 35.48 18.88
N LYS A 453 -19.33 35.60 18.14
CA LYS A 453 -18.66 36.88 17.89
C LYS A 453 -18.29 37.07 16.43
N HIS A 454 -18.29 38.31 15.94
CA HIS A 454 -17.69 38.64 14.65
C HIS A 454 -16.17 38.72 14.80
N THR A 455 -15.43 37.86 14.11
CA THR A 455 -13.97 37.98 14.00
C THR A 455 -13.59 39.00 12.92
N SER A 456 -14.44 39.14 11.90
CA SER A 456 -14.34 40.17 10.87
C SER A 456 -15.75 40.57 10.39
N PRO A 457 -15.91 41.66 9.63
CA PRO A 457 -17.21 42.06 9.05
C PRO A 457 -17.83 41.00 8.12
N ARG A 458 -17.07 39.94 7.78
CA ARG A 458 -17.46 38.87 6.85
C ARG A 458 -17.39 37.49 7.48
N THR A 459 -17.01 37.36 8.75
CA THR A 459 -16.86 36.05 9.41
C THR A 459 -17.43 36.08 10.81
N LEU A 460 -18.26 35.07 11.09
CA LEU A 460 -18.88 34.84 12.38
C LEU A 460 -18.25 33.59 13.00
N LEU A 461 -17.75 33.75 14.23
CA LEU A 461 -17.12 32.70 15.01
C LEU A 461 -18.10 32.21 16.07
N ILE A 462 -18.41 30.92 16.02
CA ILE A 462 -19.11 30.19 17.07
C ILE A 462 -18.06 29.42 17.86
N SER A 463 -18.01 29.61 19.16
CA SER A 463 -17.18 28.82 20.07
C SER A 463 -18.07 28.15 21.11
N VAL A 464 -17.97 26.83 21.23
CA VAL A 464 -18.59 26.05 22.30
C VAL A 464 -17.46 25.37 23.06
N ALA A 465 -17.32 25.72 24.34
CA ALA A 465 -16.26 25.27 25.21
C ALA A 465 -16.86 24.57 26.43
N ASP A 466 -16.28 23.43 26.82
CA ASP A 466 -16.63 22.73 28.06
C ASP A 466 -15.39 22.51 28.93
N ASN A 467 -15.62 22.27 30.23
CA ASN A 467 -14.58 21.97 31.22
C ASN A 467 -14.53 20.47 31.61
N GLY A 468 -15.07 19.60 30.77
CA GLY A 468 -15.24 18.17 31.02
C GLY A 468 -14.02 17.34 30.61
N LYS A 469 -14.28 16.12 30.12
CA LYS A 469 -13.28 15.22 29.54
C LYS A 469 -13.11 15.56 28.06
N GLY A 470 -11.89 15.98 27.69
CA GLY A 470 -11.50 16.16 26.28
C GLY A 470 -11.42 14.84 25.51
N LEU A 471 -11.12 14.92 24.21
CA LEU A 471 -10.92 13.76 23.34
C LEU A 471 -9.49 13.20 23.48
N LYS A 472 -9.17 11.97 23.01
CA LYS A 472 -7.81 11.38 23.09
C LYS A 472 -6.85 11.92 22.02
N ASP A 473 -5.65 12.36 22.36
CA ASP A 473 -4.68 13.19 21.58
C ASP A 473 -4.46 12.99 20.06
N SER A 474 -4.98 11.93 19.42
CA SER A 474 -5.05 11.77 17.97
C SER A 474 -6.49 11.46 17.52
N PHE A 475 -7.21 12.46 17.02
CA PHE A 475 -8.53 12.28 16.43
C PHE A 475 -8.51 12.72 14.97
N ASP A 476 -8.59 11.74 14.06
CA ASP A 476 -9.05 11.98 12.70
C ASP A 476 -10.59 11.92 12.70
N LEU A 477 -11.23 12.90 12.06
CA LEU A 477 -12.69 12.93 11.87
C LEU A 477 -13.20 11.65 11.18
N SER A 478 -12.34 11.02 10.37
CA SER A 478 -12.60 9.76 9.67
C SER A 478 -12.68 8.55 10.61
N GLU A 479 -11.85 8.50 11.66
CA GLU A 479 -11.85 7.42 12.66
C GLU A 479 -13.00 7.58 13.67
N LEU A 480 -13.40 8.81 13.99
CA LEU A 480 -14.54 9.10 14.86
C LEU A 480 -15.88 8.70 14.24
N ALA A 481 -15.99 8.69 12.90
CA ALA A 481 -17.16 8.19 12.18
C ALA A 481 -17.35 6.67 12.33
N ALA A 482 -16.26 5.91 12.48
CA ALA A 482 -16.30 4.46 12.71
C ALA A 482 -16.70 4.09 14.16
N GLN A 483 -16.62 5.04 15.10
CA GLN A 483 -16.92 4.84 16.53
C GLN A 483 -18.30 5.40 16.95
N GLU A 484 -19.25 5.52 16.01
CA GLU A 484 -20.63 5.97 16.24
C GLU A 484 -20.79 7.40 16.79
N HIS A 485 -19.77 8.27 16.65
CA HIS A 485 -19.87 9.68 17.04
C HIS A 485 -20.57 10.55 15.97
N TYR A 486 -21.80 10.19 15.61
CA TYR A 486 -22.60 10.82 14.55
C TYR A 486 -22.89 12.32 14.77
N GLY A 487 -22.82 12.81 16.03
CA GLY A 487 -23.08 14.21 16.37
C GLY A 487 -22.02 15.20 15.86
N LEU A 488 -20.74 14.83 15.92
CA LEU A 488 -19.64 15.68 15.43
C LEU A 488 -19.57 15.68 13.90
N LEU A 489 -19.89 14.54 13.26
CA LEU A 489 -20.01 14.43 11.82
C LEU A 489 -21.12 15.35 11.29
N GLY A 490 -22.29 15.35 11.93
CA GLY A 490 -23.41 16.22 11.56
C GLY A 490 -23.15 17.71 11.79
N ILE A 491 -22.23 18.09 12.69
CA ILE A 491 -21.75 19.47 12.80
C ILE A 491 -20.82 19.78 11.63
N SER A 492 -19.83 18.92 11.35
CA SER A 492 -18.88 19.09 10.24
C SER A 492 -19.56 19.26 8.89
N GLU A 493 -20.56 18.41 8.58
CA GLU A 493 -21.35 18.48 7.34
C GLU A 493 -22.08 19.82 7.20
N ARG A 494 -22.71 20.32 8.27
CA ARG A 494 -23.41 21.62 8.25
C ARG A 494 -22.44 22.79 8.07
N VAL A 495 -21.27 22.72 8.70
CA VAL A 495 -20.24 23.76 8.57
C VAL A 495 -19.70 23.81 7.14
N ALA A 496 -19.45 22.65 6.53
CA ALA A 496 -19.03 22.55 5.13
C ALA A 496 -20.07 23.14 4.16
N LEU A 497 -21.37 22.90 4.42
CA LEU A 497 -22.45 23.46 3.61
C LEU A 497 -22.58 24.97 3.67
N LEU A 498 -22.24 25.56 4.82
CA LEU A 498 -22.21 27.02 4.98
C LEU A 498 -20.90 27.63 4.45
N GLY A 499 -20.00 26.84 3.89
CA GLY A 499 -18.67 27.30 3.44
C GLY A 499 -17.75 27.71 4.59
N GLY A 500 -18.00 27.17 5.79
CA GLY A 500 -17.25 27.45 7.00
C GLY A 500 -16.10 26.48 7.27
N ARG A 501 -15.37 26.72 8.37
CA ARG A 501 -14.29 25.84 8.86
C ARG A 501 -14.58 25.42 10.30
N LEU A 502 -14.40 24.12 10.58
CA LEU A 502 -14.51 23.54 11.92
C LEU A 502 -13.11 23.27 12.48
N ARG A 503 -12.89 23.62 13.75
CA ARG A 503 -11.70 23.28 14.52
C ARG A 503 -12.11 22.69 15.86
N LEU A 504 -11.49 21.58 16.23
CA LEU A 504 -11.66 20.92 17.52
C LEU A 504 -10.31 20.94 18.23
N GLN A 505 -10.29 21.44 19.47
CA GLN A 505 -9.06 21.52 20.27
C GLN A 505 -9.34 21.09 21.70
N ASN A 506 -8.48 20.26 22.28
CA ASN A 506 -8.53 19.96 23.71
C ASN A 506 -8.02 21.15 24.51
N GLN A 507 -8.70 21.48 25.61
CA GLN A 507 -8.25 22.55 26.50
C GLN A 507 -7.18 22.06 27.48
N PRO A 508 -6.17 22.89 27.82
CA PRO A 508 -5.07 22.51 28.71
C PRO A 508 -5.51 22.18 30.15
N GLY A 509 -6.72 22.58 30.57
CA GLY A 509 -7.31 22.25 31.88
C GLY A 509 -8.28 21.06 31.88
N GLY A 510 -8.42 20.35 30.75
CA GLY A 510 -9.49 19.36 30.53
C GLY A 510 -10.73 19.99 29.87
N GLY A 511 -11.28 19.29 28.87
CA GLY A 511 -12.48 19.70 28.12
C GLY A 511 -12.21 19.90 26.62
N LEU A 512 -13.26 20.15 25.85
CA LEU A 512 -13.19 20.34 24.40
C LEU A 512 -13.59 21.77 24.02
N LEU A 513 -12.86 22.35 23.08
CA LEU A 513 -13.19 23.60 22.41
C LEU A 513 -13.58 23.29 20.97
N LEU A 514 -14.86 23.53 20.65
CA LEU A 514 -15.41 23.47 19.31
C LEU A 514 -15.50 24.88 18.75
N GLN A 515 -14.73 25.16 17.70
CA GLN A 515 -14.71 26.44 17.00
C GLN A 515 -15.21 26.27 15.57
N VAL A 516 -16.20 27.09 15.20
CA VAL A 516 -16.76 27.12 13.86
C VAL A 516 -16.68 28.54 13.32
N GLU A 517 -16.00 28.70 12.19
CA GLU A 517 -15.94 29.95 11.45
C GLU A 517 -16.85 29.87 10.23
N ILE A 518 -17.84 30.76 10.11
CA ILE A 518 -18.81 30.77 9.00
C ILE A 518 -18.78 32.14 8.30
N PRO A 519 -18.83 32.20 6.96
CA PRO A 519 -18.98 33.45 6.24
C PRO A 519 -20.32 34.13 6.53
N HIS A 520 -20.29 35.41 6.91
CA HIS A 520 -21.49 36.22 7.18
C HIS A 520 -22.03 36.82 5.87
N PRO A 521 -23.30 36.59 5.49
CA PRO A 521 -23.93 37.24 4.34
C PRO A 521 -24.14 38.74 4.65
N ARG A 522 -23.62 39.62 3.80
CA ARG A 522 -23.43 41.08 3.98
C ARG A 522 -24.46 41.86 4.83
N VAL A 523 -23.95 42.75 5.68
CA VAL A 523 -24.48 44.13 5.86
C VAL A 523 -24.13 44.93 4.60
N GLY A 524 -25.13 45.49 3.92
CA GLY A 524 -24.92 46.31 2.73
C GLY A 524 -24.15 47.59 3.05
N VAL A 525 -23.01 47.79 2.38
CA VAL A 525 -22.38 49.11 2.31
C VAL A 525 -23.21 49.93 1.32
N ALA A 526 -23.80 51.03 1.79
CA ALA A 526 -24.40 52.04 0.94
C ALA A 526 -23.33 52.55 -0.03
N VAL A 527 -23.53 52.33 -1.32
CA VAL A 527 -22.74 52.95 -2.37
C VAL A 527 -23.26 54.37 -2.51
N ASP A 528 -22.54 55.34 -1.93
CA ASP A 528 -22.74 56.74 -2.27
C ASP A 528 -22.52 56.90 -3.78
N GLY A 529 -23.52 57.47 -4.43
CA GLY A 529 -23.64 57.54 -5.88
C GLY A 529 -22.48 58.29 -6.53
N ILE A 530 -21.87 57.66 -7.52
CA ILE A 530 -21.15 58.37 -8.56
C ILE A 530 -22.22 58.89 -9.53
N GLY A 531 -22.39 60.22 -9.52
CA GLY A 531 -23.22 60.96 -10.44
C GLY A 531 -22.72 60.91 -11.88
N ILE A 532 -23.68 61.12 -12.76
CA ILE A 532 -23.65 61.21 -14.23
C ILE A 532 -22.47 62.04 -14.76
#